data_AF-K1RX78-F1
#
_entry.id   AF-K1RX78-F1
#
_cell.length_a   1.000
_cell.length_b   1.000
_cell.length_c   1.000
_cell.angle_alpha   90.00
_cell.angle_beta   90.00
_cell.angle_gamma   90.00
#
_symmetry.space_group_name_H-M   'P 1'
#
loop_
_entity.id
_entity.type
_entity.pdbx_description
1 polymer ?
#
loop_
_entity_poly.entity_id
_entity_poly.type
_entity_poly.pdbx_seq_one_letter_code
_entity_poly.pdbx_strand_id
1 'polypeptide(L)'
;QGNASLAGAVYGLYRDGELINTYTTDEKGYFKTREYVCGNYTIQEISPSEGYRLDPTVYSVGAEAENYIIENNSIELTVFEDIIKGKISIIKHSDDGTTQIETPEAGAEFEVYLKSSGSYESAKDSERDYLVCDENGFAATKTLPYGTYTVHQTKGWENTEWIEDFDVI
;
A
#
# COMPACT_ATOMS: atom_id res chain seq x y z
N GLN A 1 -3.96 -0.43 6.24
CA GLN A 1 -3.44 0.13 4.97
C GLN A 1 -1.93 -0.10 4.87
N GLY A 2 -1.38 -1.07 5.62
CA GLY A 2 0.07 -1.24 5.68
C GLY A 2 0.76 0.07 6.04
N ASN A 3 1.79 0.45 5.28
CA ASN A 3 2.49 1.73 5.41
C ASN A 3 2.05 2.79 4.39
N ALA A 4 0.96 2.58 3.65
CA ALA A 4 0.45 3.58 2.72
C ALA A 4 0.03 4.88 3.43
N SER A 5 0.27 6.02 2.80
CA SER A 5 -0.01 7.37 3.30
C SER A 5 -0.92 8.11 2.33
N LEU A 6 -1.88 8.88 2.83
CA LEU A 6 -2.71 9.76 1.99
C LEU A 6 -2.05 11.12 1.71
N ALA A 7 -0.90 11.39 2.33
CA ALA A 7 -0.15 12.63 2.15
C ALA A 7 0.65 12.59 0.86
N GLY A 8 0.73 13.74 0.17
CA GLY A 8 1.60 13.89 -0.99
C GLY A 8 0.98 13.50 -2.33
N ALA A 9 -0.29 13.06 -2.37
CA ALA A 9 -1.00 12.90 -3.63
C ALA A 9 -1.15 14.26 -4.31
N VAL A 10 -0.88 14.32 -5.61
CA VAL A 10 -0.91 15.56 -6.40
C VAL A 10 -2.14 15.55 -7.29
N TYR A 11 -3.01 16.52 -7.10
CA TYR A 11 -4.22 16.73 -7.89
C TYR A 11 -4.08 17.96 -8.78
N GLY A 12 -4.50 17.83 -10.03
CA GLY A 12 -4.64 18.94 -10.96
C GLY A 12 -6.05 19.51 -10.93
N LEU A 13 -6.16 20.83 -10.88
CA LEU A 13 -7.39 21.56 -11.17
C LEU A 13 -7.33 22.05 -12.62
N TYR A 14 -8.34 21.69 -13.40
CA TYR A 14 -8.45 22.03 -14.81
C TYR A 14 -9.68 22.91 -15.05
N ARG A 15 -9.57 23.83 -16.01
CA ARG A 15 -10.69 24.61 -16.53
C ARG A 15 -10.76 24.43 -18.03
N ASP A 16 -11.92 23.99 -18.53
CA ASP A 16 -12.13 23.74 -19.96
C ASP A 16 -11.02 22.83 -20.58
N GLY A 17 -10.48 21.91 -19.78
CA GLY A 17 -9.40 20.98 -20.14
C GLY A 17 -7.97 21.50 -19.95
N GLU A 18 -7.77 22.77 -19.59
CA GLU A 18 -6.45 23.36 -19.33
C GLU A 18 -6.07 23.25 -17.85
N LEU A 19 -4.87 22.76 -17.53
CA LEU A 19 -4.35 22.73 -16.16
C LEU A 19 -4.09 24.14 -15.66
N ILE A 20 -4.83 24.58 -14.64
CA ILE A 20 -4.72 25.95 -14.11
C ILE A 20 -4.08 26.01 -12.73
N ASN A 21 -4.03 24.90 -11.98
CA ASN A 21 -3.32 24.79 -10.71
C ASN A 21 -3.10 23.34 -10.29
N THR A 22 -2.21 23.13 -9.33
CA THR A 22 -2.00 21.83 -8.67
C THR A 22 -2.13 21.97 -7.17
N TYR A 23 -2.63 20.93 -6.53
CA TYR A 23 -2.79 20.83 -5.08
C TYR A 23 -2.22 19.52 -4.58
N THR A 24 -1.67 19.54 -3.36
CA THR A 24 -1.07 18.36 -2.74
C THR A 24 -1.79 18.08 -1.43
N THR A 25 -2.18 16.83 -1.21
CA THR A 25 -2.81 16.40 0.04
C THR A 25 -1.85 16.51 1.22
N ASP A 26 -2.36 17.00 2.34
CA ASP A 26 -1.65 17.07 3.62
C ASP A 26 -1.60 15.71 4.34
N GLU A 27 -1.07 15.68 5.56
CA GLU A 27 -0.98 14.47 6.41
C GLU A 27 -2.34 13.82 6.71
N LYS A 28 -3.45 14.55 6.53
CA LYS A 28 -4.81 14.05 6.71
C LYS A 28 -5.47 13.66 5.39
N GLY A 29 -4.74 13.69 4.27
CA GLY A 29 -5.27 13.42 2.94
C GLY A 29 -6.08 14.57 2.37
N TYR A 30 -5.91 15.80 2.88
CA TYR A 30 -6.76 16.94 2.53
C TYR A 30 -5.99 18.04 1.79
N PHE A 31 -6.64 18.71 0.84
CA PHE A 31 -6.22 20.01 0.37
C PHE A 31 -7.42 20.93 0.21
N LYS A 32 -7.17 22.24 0.30
CA LYS A 32 -8.17 23.27 0.00
C LYS A 32 -7.69 24.11 -1.16
N THR A 33 -8.56 24.31 -2.14
CA THR A 33 -8.29 25.24 -3.22
C THR A 33 -8.42 26.68 -2.75
N ARG A 34 -7.89 27.62 -3.54
CA ARG A 34 -8.33 29.01 -3.44
C ARG A 34 -9.74 29.15 -4.05
N GLU A 35 -10.30 30.34 -3.96
CA GLU A 35 -11.55 30.66 -4.65
C GLU A 35 -11.30 30.87 -6.15
N TYR A 36 -12.25 30.39 -6.95
CA TYR A 36 -12.24 30.48 -8.40
C TYR A 36 -13.58 31.05 -8.89
N VAL A 37 -13.54 31.87 -9.93
CA VAL A 37 -14.75 32.36 -10.60
C VAL A 37 -15.53 31.16 -11.13
N CYS A 38 -16.86 31.19 -10.99
CA CYS A 38 -17.74 30.13 -11.49
C CYS A 38 -17.42 29.75 -12.95
N GLY A 39 -17.43 28.44 -13.21
CA GLY A 39 -17.08 27.89 -14.52
C GLY A 39 -17.03 26.36 -14.46
N ASN A 40 -16.68 25.77 -15.60
CA ASN A 40 -16.53 24.33 -15.74
C ASN A 40 -15.14 23.93 -15.28
N TYR A 41 -15.03 23.39 -14.06
CA TYR A 41 -13.78 22.85 -13.57
C TYR A 41 -13.84 21.33 -13.43
N THR A 42 -12.66 20.71 -13.52
CA THR A 42 -12.46 19.31 -13.16
C THR A 42 -11.25 19.17 -12.25
N ILE A 43 -11.28 18.15 -11.39
CA ILE A 43 -10.17 17.71 -10.57
C ILE A 43 -9.77 16.31 -11.04
N GLN A 44 -8.46 16.07 -11.17
CA GLN A 44 -7.92 14.76 -11.53
C GLN A 44 -6.63 14.52 -10.76
N GLU A 45 -6.41 13.29 -10.30
CA GLU A 45 -5.12 12.91 -9.74
C GLU A 45 -4.04 12.85 -10.83
N ILE A 46 -2.89 13.47 -10.57
CA ILE A 46 -1.72 13.49 -11.45
C ILE A 46 -0.68 12.47 -10.97
N SER A 47 -0.49 12.39 -9.65
CA SER A 47 0.44 11.46 -9.02
C SER A 47 -0.18 10.94 -7.72
N PRO A 48 -0.23 9.60 -7.52
CA PRO A 48 -0.72 9.04 -6.28
C PRO A 48 0.22 9.33 -5.13
N SER A 49 -0.33 9.22 -3.94
CA SER A 49 0.43 9.19 -2.70
C SER A 49 1.14 7.84 -2.49
N GLU A 50 2.06 7.79 -1.52
CA GLU A 50 2.86 6.59 -1.28
C GLU A 50 1.97 5.38 -0.91
N GLY A 51 2.15 4.28 -1.65
CA GLY A 51 1.46 3.02 -1.41
C GLY A 51 0.09 2.89 -2.10
N TYR A 52 -0.32 3.87 -2.91
CA TYR A 52 -1.56 3.83 -3.69
C TYR A 52 -1.32 3.81 -5.20
N ARG A 53 -2.33 3.35 -5.94
CA ARG A 53 -2.36 3.38 -7.41
C ARG A 53 -2.99 4.69 -7.86
N LEU A 54 -2.46 5.24 -8.97
CA LEU A 54 -3.04 6.41 -9.62
C LEU A 54 -4.51 6.17 -9.95
N ASP A 55 -5.39 7.06 -9.50
CA ASP A 55 -6.79 7.12 -9.94
C ASP A 55 -6.92 8.01 -11.19
N PRO A 56 -7.20 7.43 -12.39
CA PRO A 56 -7.36 8.22 -13.61
C PRO A 56 -8.69 8.98 -13.68
N THR A 57 -9.59 8.80 -12.71
CA THR A 57 -10.94 9.38 -12.71
C THR A 57 -10.90 10.91 -12.77
N VAL A 58 -11.73 11.49 -13.64
CA VAL A 58 -11.91 12.93 -13.75
C VAL A 58 -13.18 13.32 -13.01
N TYR A 59 -13.04 14.12 -11.96
CA TYR A 59 -14.15 14.61 -11.15
C TYR A 59 -14.58 15.98 -11.61
N SER A 60 -15.83 16.13 -12.06
CA SER A 60 -16.40 17.44 -12.36
C SER A 60 -16.66 18.21 -11.07
N VAL A 61 -16.07 19.39 -10.96
CA VAL A 61 -16.25 20.33 -9.86
C VAL A 61 -16.79 21.64 -10.45
N GLY A 62 -18.10 21.76 -10.55
CA GLY A 62 -18.74 22.85 -11.27
C GLY A 62 -20.21 22.94 -10.91
N ALA A 63 -20.73 24.16 -10.91
CA ALA A 63 -21.98 24.47 -10.23
C ALA A 63 -23.22 24.03 -11.02
N GLU A 64 -23.80 22.91 -10.60
CA GLU A 64 -25.24 22.64 -10.74
C GLU A 64 -26.03 23.90 -10.36
N ALA A 65 -26.94 24.36 -11.23
CA ALA A 65 -27.78 25.57 -11.08
C ALA A 65 -28.50 25.68 -9.72
N GLU A 66 -28.63 24.55 -9.04
CA GLU A 66 -29.37 24.37 -7.79
C GLU A 66 -28.53 24.65 -6.53
N ASN A 67 -27.19 24.69 -6.65
CA ASN A 67 -26.27 24.87 -5.52
C ASN A 67 -25.80 26.32 -5.32
N TYR A 68 -26.45 27.30 -5.96
CA TYR A 68 -26.02 28.70 -5.93
C TYR A 68 -26.59 29.47 -4.74
N ILE A 69 -25.71 29.91 -3.85
CA ILE A 69 -25.95 31.03 -2.93
C ILE A 69 -25.14 32.24 -3.42
N ILE A 70 -25.68 33.44 -3.19
CA ILE A 70 -25.30 34.69 -3.87
C ILE A 70 -23.81 35.10 -3.70
N GLU A 71 -23.08 34.55 -2.74
CA GLU A 71 -21.73 35.03 -2.38
C GLU A 71 -20.59 34.00 -2.51
N ASN A 72 -20.80 32.71 -2.21
CA ASN A 72 -19.75 31.66 -2.32
C ASN A 72 -20.36 30.25 -2.36
N ASN A 73 -19.84 29.36 -3.21
CA ASN A 73 -20.20 27.95 -3.27
C ASN A 73 -18.97 27.09 -2.91
N SER A 74 -19.01 26.43 -1.76
CA SER A 74 -18.01 25.42 -1.39
C SER A 74 -18.49 24.04 -1.85
N ILE A 75 -17.66 23.35 -2.62
CA ILE A 75 -17.91 21.97 -3.04
C ILE A 75 -16.99 21.06 -2.23
N GLU A 76 -17.57 20.05 -1.58
CA GLU A 76 -16.83 18.97 -0.94
C GLU A 76 -16.75 17.79 -1.90
N LEU A 77 -15.53 17.32 -2.17
CA LEU A 77 -15.27 16.15 -3.00
C LEU A 77 -14.45 15.16 -2.17
N THR A 78 -15.01 13.98 -1.96
CA THR A 78 -14.34 12.86 -1.32
C THR A 78 -14.02 11.81 -2.37
N VAL A 79 -12.75 11.45 -2.47
CA VAL A 79 -12.22 10.44 -3.38
C VAL A 79 -11.66 9.27 -2.57
N PHE A 80 -11.61 8.09 -3.18
CA PHE A 80 -11.13 6.87 -2.52
C PHE A 80 -9.94 6.31 -3.29
N GLU A 81 -8.89 5.96 -2.56
CA GLU A 81 -7.65 5.46 -3.14
C GLU A 81 -7.61 3.93 -3.21
N ASP A 82 -6.97 3.37 -4.25
CA ASP A 82 -6.73 1.93 -4.37
C ASP A 82 -5.32 1.57 -3.91
N ILE A 83 -5.22 0.90 -2.76
CA ILE A 83 -3.94 0.54 -2.15
C ILE A 83 -3.19 -0.51 -2.98
N ILE A 84 -1.88 -0.33 -3.16
CA ILE A 84 -1.01 -1.35 -3.74
C ILE A 84 -0.97 -2.56 -2.81
N LYS A 85 -1.05 -3.76 -3.39
CA LYS A 85 -0.95 -5.02 -2.66
C LYS A 85 -0.05 -6.00 -3.41
N GLY A 86 0.60 -6.88 -2.65
CA GLY A 86 1.55 -7.86 -3.17
C GLY A 86 1.53 -9.16 -2.38
N LYS A 87 2.40 -10.09 -2.76
CA LYS A 87 2.66 -11.33 -2.03
C LYS A 87 4.15 -11.45 -1.79
N ILE A 88 4.51 -11.96 -0.62
CA ILE A 88 5.88 -12.37 -0.31
C ILE A 88 5.95 -13.87 -0.54
N SER A 89 6.96 -14.33 -1.28
CA SER A 89 7.21 -15.74 -1.54
C SER A 89 8.57 -16.12 -0.98
N ILE A 90 8.64 -17.29 -0.35
CA ILE A 90 9.83 -17.84 0.29
C ILE A 90 10.10 -19.20 -0.34
N ILE A 91 11.37 -19.48 -0.61
CA ILE A 91 11.87 -20.82 -0.89
C ILE A 91 12.94 -21.10 0.18
N LYS A 92 12.66 -22.04 1.08
CA LYS A 92 13.57 -22.40 2.16
C LYS A 92 14.26 -23.71 1.83
N HIS A 93 15.58 -23.65 1.70
CA HIS A 93 16.44 -24.82 1.59
C HIS A 93 17.43 -24.86 2.77
N SER A 94 18.03 -26.05 2.97
CA SER A 94 19.10 -26.31 3.94
C SER A 94 20.19 -27.16 3.28
N ASP A 95 21.43 -26.97 3.71
CA ASP A 95 22.60 -27.73 3.27
C ASP A 95 23.39 -28.17 4.51
N ASP A 96 23.83 -29.42 4.52
CA ASP A 96 24.66 -29.98 5.60
C ASP A 96 26.16 -29.75 5.37
N GLY A 97 26.52 -29.12 4.26
CA GLY A 97 27.89 -28.78 3.87
C GLY A 97 28.70 -29.97 3.36
N THR A 98 28.13 -31.18 3.34
CA THR A 98 28.84 -32.39 2.91
C THR A 98 28.85 -32.52 1.39
N THR A 99 27.79 -32.05 0.73
CA THR A 99 27.61 -32.17 -0.73
C THR A 99 27.49 -30.84 -1.46
N GLN A 100 27.24 -29.73 -0.74
CA GLN A 100 26.84 -28.43 -1.33
C GLN A 100 25.53 -28.50 -2.13
N ILE A 101 24.73 -29.56 -1.94
CA ILE A 101 23.42 -29.69 -2.56
C ILE A 101 22.38 -29.19 -1.56
N GLU A 102 21.75 -28.08 -1.90
CA GLU A 102 20.62 -27.56 -1.14
C GLU A 102 19.42 -28.51 -1.20
N THR A 103 18.87 -28.84 -0.03
CA THR A 103 17.68 -29.66 0.13
C THR A 103 16.51 -28.79 0.56
N PRO A 104 15.36 -28.86 -0.13
CA PRO A 104 14.18 -28.09 0.29
C PRO A 104 13.68 -28.47 1.68
N GLU A 105 13.41 -27.46 2.50
CA GLU A 105 13.03 -27.64 3.89
C GLU A 105 11.50 -27.65 4.05
N ALA A 106 10.90 -28.80 3.73
CA ALA A 106 9.47 -29.01 3.89
C ALA A 106 9.06 -28.89 5.36
N GLY A 107 7.97 -28.15 5.60
CA GLY A 107 7.42 -27.93 6.95
C GLY A 107 8.14 -26.87 7.78
N ALA A 108 9.11 -26.13 7.21
CA ALA A 108 9.60 -24.90 7.83
C ALA A 108 8.45 -23.89 7.98
N GLU A 109 8.40 -23.18 9.10
CA GLU A 109 7.30 -22.26 9.42
C GLU A 109 7.84 -20.84 9.64
N PHE A 110 7.07 -19.86 9.14
CA PHE A 110 7.44 -18.45 9.19
C PHE A 110 6.26 -17.59 9.60
N GLU A 111 6.53 -16.64 10.48
CA GLU A 111 5.67 -15.49 10.70
C GLU A 111 6.09 -14.35 9.77
N VAL A 112 5.12 -13.79 9.05
CA VAL A 112 5.32 -12.60 8.22
C VAL A 112 4.41 -11.52 8.75
N TYR A 113 4.95 -10.36 9.13
CA TYR A 113 4.16 -9.29 9.72
C TYR A 113 4.69 -7.91 9.36
N LEU A 114 3.79 -6.93 9.30
CA LEU A 114 4.15 -5.55 8.99
C LEU A 114 5.15 -5.05 10.04
N LYS A 115 6.34 -4.62 9.60
CA LYS A 115 7.45 -4.24 10.47
C LYS A 115 7.07 -3.15 11.47
N SER A 116 6.27 -2.18 11.05
CA SER A 116 5.79 -1.10 11.92
C SER A 116 4.88 -1.57 13.06
N SER A 117 4.34 -2.80 12.99
CA SER A 117 3.57 -3.39 14.09
C SER A 117 4.47 -3.94 15.21
N GLY A 118 5.75 -4.18 14.95
CA GLY A 118 6.74 -4.60 15.94
C GLY A 118 6.72 -6.09 16.32
N SER A 119 5.61 -6.80 16.13
CA SER A 119 5.53 -8.26 16.28
C SER A 119 4.37 -8.85 15.46
N TYR A 120 4.39 -10.18 15.27
CA TYR A 120 3.31 -10.91 14.62
C TYR A 120 1.97 -10.74 15.34
N GLU A 121 1.94 -10.84 16.67
CA GLU A 121 0.73 -10.74 17.49
C GLU A 121 0.11 -9.34 17.44
N SER A 122 0.96 -8.30 17.36
CA SER A 122 0.55 -6.90 17.34
C SER A 122 0.06 -6.46 15.96
N ALA A 123 0.45 -7.17 14.90
CA ALA A 123 0.00 -6.91 13.55
C ALA A 123 -1.48 -7.29 13.35
N LYS A 124 -2.19 -6.49 12.54
CA LYS A 124 -3.57 -6.79 12.16
C LYS A 124 -3.60 -8.03 11.28
N ASP A 125 -4.71 -8.76 11.29
CA ASP A 125 -4.85 -9.95 10.42
C ASP A 125 -4.57 -9.62 8.94
N SER A 126 -5.04 -8.47 8.45
CA SER A 126 -4.79 -8.02 7.07
C SER A 126 -3.34 -7.65 6.76
N GLU A 127 -2.48 -7.56 7.78
CA GLU A 127 -1.11 -7.03 7.74
C GLU A 127 -0.10 -8.09 8.27
N ARG A 128 -0.52 -9.36 8.34
CA ARG A 128 0.33 -10.50 8.71
C ARG A 128 -0.13 -11.79 8.04
N ASP A 129 0.74 -12.78 8.00
CA ASP A 129 0.42 -14.14 7.61
C ASP A 129 1.35 -15.17 8.23
N TYR A 130 0.88 -16.42 8.34
CA TYR A 130 1.67 -17.54 8.83
C TYR A 130 1.89 -18.54 7.70
N LEU A 131 3.14 -18.88 7.45
CA LEU A 131 3.54 -19.71 6.33
C LEU A 131 4.06 -21.06 6.79
N VAL A 132 3.73 -22.09 6.02
CA VAL A 132 4.30 -23.44 6.16
C VAL A 132 4.81 -23.86 4.79
N CYS A 133 6.10 -24.16 4.68
CA CYS A 133 6.74 -24.57 3.44
C CYS A 133 6.23 -25.93 2.96
N ASP A 134 5.95 -26.04 1.66
CA ASP A 134 5.54 -27.28 1.00
C ASP A 134 6.71 -28.24 0.78
N GLU A 135 6.48 -29.35 0.07
CA GLU A 135 7.50 -30.37 -0.25
C GLU A 135 8.71 -29.81 -1.04
N ASN A 136 8.55 -28.66 -1.70
CA ASN A 136 9.61 -27.96 -2.43
C ASN A 136 10.21 -26.81 -1.61
N GLY A 137 9.95 -26.75 -0.30
CA GLY A 137 10.41 -25.67 0.56
C GLY A 137 9.72 -24.33 0.27
N PHE A 138 8.67 -24.31 -0.54
CA PHE A 138 8.02 -23.09 -1.00
C PHE A 138 6.83 -22.71 -0.10
N ALA A 139 6.71 -21.41 0.19
CA ALA A 139 5.50 -20.84 0.75
C ALA A 139 5.28 -19.42 0.22
N ALA A 140 4.03 -18.96 0.22
CA ALA A 140 3.72 -17.58 -0.14
C ALA A 140 2.56 -17.05 0.71
N THR A 141 2.63 -15.76 1.03
CA THR A 141 1.59 -15.09 1.79
C THR A 141 0.29 -14.98 0.99
N LYS A 142 -0.81 -14.77 1.71
CA LYS A 142 -1.97 -14.06 1.18
C LYS A 142 -1.55 -12.69 0.65
N THR A 143 -2.45 -12.05 -0.08
CA THR A 143 -2.20 -10.70 -0.59
C THR A 143 -2.15 -9.72 0.59
N LEU A 144 -1.01 -9.08 0.78
CA LEU A 144 -0.75 -8.12 1.86
C LEU A 144 -0.70 -6.70 1.30
N PRO A 145 -1.15 -5.68 2.06
CA PRO A 145 -1.08 -4.28 1.65
C PRO A 145 0.36 -3.77 1.56
N TYR A 146 0.59 -2.71 0.79
CA TYR A 146 1.87 -2.04 0.67
C TYR A 146 2.50 -1.75 2.05
N GLY A 147 3.76 -2.13 2.22
CA GLY A 147 4.52 -1.84 3.43
C GLY A 147 5.76 -2.70 3.53
N THR A 148 6.58 -2.41 4.54
CA THR A 148 7.74 -3.25 4.86
C THR A 148 7.32 -4.34 5.84
N TYR A 149 7.62 -5.59 5.53
CA TYR A 149 7.30 -6.77 6.34
C TYR A 149 8.56 -7.43 6.86
N THR A 150 8.52 -7.88 8.11
CA THR A 150 9.55 -8.74 8.69
C THR A 150 9.12 -10.20 8.50
N VAL A 151 10.07 -11.02 8.09
CA VAL A 151 9.94 -12.48 7.99
C VAL A 151 10.76 -13.10 9.13
N HIS A 152 10.09 -13.86 10.00
CA HIS A 152 10.67 -14.49 11.18
C HIS A 152 10.46 -16.01 11.12
N GLN A 153 11.54 -16.79 11.17
CA GLN A 153 11.42 -18.25 11.17
C GLN A 153 11.05 -18.75 12.57
N THR A 154 9.93 -19.48 12.68
CA THR A 154 9.43 -20.04 13.94
C THR A 154 9.71 -21.53 14.09
N LYS A 155 9.96 -22.21 12.97
CA LYS A 155 10.25 -23.64 12.93
C LYS A 155 11.12 -24.00 11.74
N GLY A 156 12.03 -24.92 11.97
CA GLY A 156 12.82 -25.58 10.94
C GLY A 156 13.08 -27.04 11.29
N TRP A 157 13.92 -27.69 10.50
CA TRP A 157 14.42 -29.03 10.82
C TRP A 157 15.29 -29.04 12.09
N GLU A 158 15.41 -30.20 12.71
CA GLU A 158 16.32 -30.37 13.84
C GLU A 158 17.78 -30.28 13.37
N ASN A 159 18.64 -29.64 14.17
CA ASN A 159 20.07 -29.45 13.89
C ASN A 159 20.40 -28.58 12.66
N THR A 160 19.46 -27.77 12.18
CA THR A 160 19.73 -26.73 11.18
C THR A 160 19.82 -25.35 11.82
N GLU A 161 20.66 -24.47 11.26
CA GLU A 161 20.64 -23.05 11.62
C GLU A 161 19.37 -22.40 11.07
N TRP A 162 18.75 -21.56 11.90
CA TRP A 162 17.56 -20.80 11.49
C TRP A 162 18.00 -19.52 10.80
N ILE A 163 17.19 -19.05 9.86
CA ILE A 163 17.43 -17.75 9.24
C ILE A 163 17.12 -16.64 10.26
N GLU A 164 18.04 -15.69 10.39
CA GLU A 164 17.79 -14.45 11.13
C GLU A 164 16.66 -13.66 10.47
N ASP A 165 15.99 -12.82 11.26
CA ASP A 165 14.93 -11.95 10.76
C ASP A 165 15.45 -11.06 9.62
N PHE A 166 14.63 -10.93 8.58
CA PHE A 166 14.90 -10.03 7.48
C PHE A 166 13.63 -9.33 7.01
N ASP A 167 13.83 -8.19 6.33
CA ASP A 167 12.74 -7.36 5.87
C ASP A 167 12.58 -7.40 4.35
N VAL A 168 11.33 -7.30 3.90
CA VAL A 168 10.91 -7.23 2.49
C VAL A 168 9.92 -6.08 2.29
N ILE A 169 9.88 -5.52 1.08
CA ILE A 169 9.01 -4.39 0.66
C ILE A 169 7.93 -4.90 -0.30
#